data_AF-A0AAD9M7C4-F1
#
_entry.id   AF-A0AAD9M7C4-F1
#
_cell.length_a   1.000
_cell.length_b   1.000
_cell.length_c   1.000
_cell.angle_alpha   90.00
_cell.angle_beta   90.00
_cell.angle_gamma   90.00
#
_symmetry.space_group_name_H-M   'P 1'
#
loop_
_entity.id
_entity.type
_entity.pdbx_description
1 polymer ?
#
loop_
_entity_poly.entity_id
_entity_poly.type
_entity_poly.pdbx_seq_one_letter_code
_entity_poly.pdbx_strand_id
1 'polypeptide(L)'
;MSVTAYIAAFGRAPPATYALGAGLVVTSSLLFGNVGLSLAGPLPIVRDQLGTSSLSAKQKVRVWRLFFDEATTYVIVGTGLTAALHLGAFAWGESPVSRRLAIMSALCSIASLPYTAMVIMPTNKALITLDDKVALSELDRRKSGKLIEKWDRLHRVRYLMYGGAWLCGLAAFTAAFPVEA
;
A
#
# COMPACT_ATOMS: atom_id res chain seq x y z
N MET A 1 13.29 -31.71 6.99
CA MET A 1 12.13 -31.72 7.91
C MET A 1 11.05 -32.59 7.31
N SER A 2 10.42 -33.47 8.09
CA SER A 2 9.32 -34.33 7.61
C SER A 2 7.99 -33.55 7.56
N VAL A 3 7.06 -34.00 6.73
CA VAL A 3 5.69 -33.42 6.63
C VAL A 3 4.99 -33.42 8.00
N THR A 4 5.23 -34.46 8.80
CA THR A 4 4.71 -34.60 10.16
C THR A 4 5.22 -33.51 11.10
N ALA A 5 6.50 -33.11 10.98
CA ALA A 5 7.06 -32.01 11.77
C ALA A 5 6.43 -30.66 11.39
N TYR A 6 6.11 -30.46 10.11
CA TYR A 6 5.39 -29.28 9.64
C TYR A 6 3.98 -29.19 10.23
N ILE A 7 3.20 -30.28 10.18
CA ILE A 7 1.84 -30.34 10.71
C ILE A 7 1.83 -30.09 12.23
N ALA A 8 2.78 -30.67 12.96
CA ALA A 8 2.91 -30.47 14.39
C ALA A 8 3.29 -29.02 14.76
N ALA A 9 4.16 -28.38 13.98
CA ALA A 9 4.57 -26.98 14.19
C ALA A 9 3.40 -26.00 13.96
N PHE A 10 2.60 -26.21 12.90
CA PHE A 10 1.41 -25.40 12.66
C PHE A 10 0.32 -25.64 13.72
N GLY A 11 0.08 -26.89 14.11
CA GLY A 11 -0.93 -27.22 15.13
C GLY A 11 -0.69 -26.62 16.52
N ARG A 12 0.53 -26.13 16.80
CA ARG A 12 0.93 -25.52 18.09
C ARG A 12 1.19 -24.02 18.03
N ALA A 13 1.10 -23.40 16.86
CA ALA A 13 1.36 -21.97 16.71
C ALA A 13 0.28 -21.16 17.45
N PRO A 14 0.65 -20.09 18.19
CA PRO A 14 -0.31 -19.20 18.82
C PRO A 14 -1.33 -18.68 17.79
N PRO A 15 -2.63 -18.54 18.14
CA PRO A 15 -3.65 -18.04 17.21
C PRO A 15 -3.27 -16.69 16.56
N ALA A 16 -2.58 -15.82 17.28
CA ALA A 16 -2.08 -14.55 16.77
C ALA A 16 -1.11 -14.70 15.58
N THR A 17 -0.35 -15.79 15.49
CA THR A 17 0.60 -16.05 14.40
C THR A 17 -0.09 -16.20 13.05
N TYR A 18 -1.30 -16.77 13.01
CA TYR A 18 -2.09 -16.86 11.78
C TYR A 18 -2.53 -15.47 11.30
N ALA A 19 -3.02 -14.64 12.22
CA ALA A 19 -3.44 -13.28 11.91
C ALA A 19 -2.25 -12.41 11.47
N LEU A 20 -1.10 -12.52 12.13
CA LEU A 20 0.14 -11.83 11.76
C LEU A 20 0.66 -12.30 10.39
N GLY A 21 0.67 -13.61 10.14
CA GLY A 21 1.11 -14.16 8.85
C GLY A 21 0.22 -13.72 7.69
N ALA A 22 -1.11 -13.80 7.85
CA ALA A 22 -2.05 -13.29 6.85
C ALA A 22 -1.90 -11.77 6.66
N GLY A 23 -1.75 -11.02 7.76
CA GLY A 23 -1.52 -9.57 7.74
C GLY A 23 -0.24 -9.19 6.99
N LEU A 24 0.82 -9.99 7.14
CA LEU A 24 2.08 -9.86 6.42
C LEU A 24 1.93 -10.10 4.92
N VAL A 25 1.16 -11.11 4.50
CA VAL A 25 0.90 -11.35 3.07
C VAL A 25 0.18 -10.15 2.45
N VAL A 26 -0.86 -9.65 3.11
CA VAL A 26 -1.64 -8.49 2.62
C VAL A 26 -0.76 -7.23 2.55
N THR A 27 -0.03 -6.91 3.63
CA THR A 27 0.86 -5.73 3.64
C THR A 27 2.01 -5.84 2.66
N SER A 28 2.57 -7.04 2.46
CA SER A 28 3.63 -7.27 1.47
C SER A 28 3.12 -6.99 0.06
N SER A 29 1.92 -7.47 -0.26
CA SER A 29 1.27 -7.19 -1.55
C SER A 29 1.07 -5.68 -1.76
N LEU A 30 0.59 -4.96 -0.74
CA LEU A 30 0.45 -3.51 -0.82
C LEU A 30 1.79 -2.79 -1.00
N LEU A 31 2.77 -3.08 -0.16
CA LEU A 31 4.06 -2.39 -0.18
C LEU A 31 4.81 -2.67 -1.49
N PHE A 32 5.11 -3.94 -1.75
CA PHE A 32 5.94 -4.32 -2.89
C PHE A 32 5.19 -4.16 -4.22
N GLY A 33 3.86 -4.34 -4.23
CA GLY A 33 3.04 -4.02 -5.39
C GLY A 33 3.11 -2.53 -5.75
N ASN A 34 2.98 -1.65 -4.77
CA ASN A 34 3.14 -0.21 -5.02
C ASN A 34 4.56 0.17 -5.45
N VAL A 35 5.59 -0.43 -4.85
CA VAL A 35 6.99 -0.21 -5.26
C VAL A 35 7.20 -0.65 -6.70
N GLY A 36 6.76 -1.86 -7.06
CA GLY A 36 6.86 -2.39 -8.42
C GLY A 36 6.16 -1.50 -9.45
N LEU A 37 4.92 -1.06 -9.16
CA LEU A 37 4.17 -0.15 -10.02
C LEU A 37 4.83 1.24 -10.14
N SER A 38 5.56 1.69 -9.12
CA SER A 38 6.35 2.93 -9.18
C SER A 38 7.59 2.84 -10.05
N LEU A 39 8.11 1.63 -10.29
CA LEU A 39 9.32 1.39 -11.07
C LEU A 39 8.99 1.04 -12.53
N ALA A 40 7.99 0.19 -12.74
CA ALA A 40 7.67 -0.39 -14.05
C ALA A 40 6.19 -0.31 -14.43
N GLY A 41 5.36 0.37 -13.62
CA GLY A 41 3.93 0.49 -13.87
C GLY A 41 3.56 1.63 -14.84
N PRO A 42 2.27 2.02 -14.89
CA PRO A 42 1.78 3.04 -15.80
C PRO A 42 2.35 4.44 -15.55
N LEU A 43 2.71 4.75 -14.30
CA LEU A 43 3.17 6.09 -13.90
C LEU A 43 4.51 6.49 -14.55
N PRO A 44 5.57 5.67 -14.49
CA PRO A 44 6.79 5.92 -15.26
C PRO A 44 6.57 6.11 -16.76
N ILE A 45 5.60 5.41 -17.37
CA ILE A 45 5.27 5.53 -18.80
C ILE A 45 4.63 6.89 -19.09
N VAL A 46 3.60 7.29 -18.36
CA VAL A 46 2.92 8.58 -18.60
C VAL A 46 3.79 9.79 -18.25
N ARG A 47 4.87 9.57 -17.51
CA ARG A 47 5.90 10.57 -17.18
C ARG A 47 7.12 10.54 -18.10
N ASP A 48 7.11 9.69 -19.13
CA ASP A 48 8.22 9.50 -20.07
C ASP A 48 9.56 9.09 -19.42
N GLN A 49 9.52 8.40 -18.27
CA GLN A 49 10.72 7.99 -17.53
C GLN A 49 11.34 6.69 -18.06
N LEU A 50 10.55 5.85 -18.75
CA LEU A 50 11.00 4.61 -19.38
C LEU A 50 11.27 4.78 -20.88
N GLY A 51 11.33 6.04 -21.35
CA GLY A 51 11.38 6.43 -22.75
C GLY A 51 10.26 7.39 -23.11
N THR A 52 10.42 8.09 -24.24
CA THR A 52 9.43 9.07 -24.71
C THR A 52 8.15 8.38 -25.16
N SER A 53 7.03 8.64 -24.49
CA SER A 53 5.72 8.18 -24.96
C SER A 53 5.18 9.12 -26.04
N SER A 54 4.51 8.56 -27.05
CA SER A 54 3.75 9.32 -28.06
C SER A 54 2.38 9.77 -27.55
N LEU A 55 2.11 9.61 -26.24
CA LEU A 55 0.83 9.92 -25.64
C LEU A 55 0.65 11.43 -25.48
N SER A 56 -0.50 11.93 -25.95
CA SER A 56 -0.94 13.28 -25.63
C SER A 56 -1.16 13.44 -24.12
N ALA A 57 -1.10 14.68 -23.63
CA ALA A 57 -1.37 14.98 -22.22
C ALA A 57 -2.75 14.46 -21.76
N LYS A 58 -3.75 14.45 -22.65
CA LYS A 58 -5.08 13.92 -22.36
C LYS A 58 -5.04 12.39 -22.14
N GLN A 59 -4.35 11.68 -23.02
CA GLN A 59 -4.18 10.22 -22.90
C GLN A 59 -3.37 9.86 -21.65
N LYS A 60 -2.35 10.63 -21.29
CA LYS A 60 -1.58 10.46 -20.04
C LYS A 60 -2.46 10.56 -18.80
N VAL A 61 -3.32 11.59 -18.73
CA VAL A 61 -4.30 11.73 -17.64
C VAL A 61 -5.28 10.57 -17.62
N ARG A 62 -5.75 10.11 -18.79
CA ARG A 62 -6.68 8.98 -18.90
C ARG A 62 -6.07 7.68 -18.39
N VAL A 63 -4.82 7.38 -18.76
CA VAL A 63 -4.10 6.20 -18.27
C VAL A 63 -3.93 6.27 -16.76
N TRP A 64 -3.57 7.44 -16.22
CA TRP A 64 -3.53 7.65 -14.77
C TRP A 64 -4.89 7.40 -14.12
N ARG A 65 -5.99 7.89 -14.70
CA ARG A 65 -7.35 7.73 -14.15
C ARG A 65 -7.77 6.28 -14.07
N LEU A 66 -7.59 5.53 -15.16
CA LEU A 66 -7.90 4.09 -15.22
C LEU A 66 -7.10 3.31 -14.17
N PHE A 67 -5.80 3.58 -14.07
CA PHE A 67 -4.94 2.98 -13.05
C PHE A 67 -5.40 3.34 -11.64
N PHE A 68 -5.71 4.61 -11.39
CA PHE A 68 -6.12 5.10 -10.07
C PHE A 68 -7.42 4.46 -9.60
N ASP A 69 -8.43 4.36 -10.47
CA ASP A 69 -9.73 3.79 -10.13
C ASP A 69 -9.61 2.32 -9.74
N GLU A 70 -8.87 1.53 -10.53
CA GLU A 70 -8.64 0.12 -10.23
C GLU A 70 -7.83 -0.05 -8.94
N ALA A 71 -6.69 0.66 -8.83
CA ALA A 71 -5.78 0.52 -7.69
C ALA A 71 -6.39 0.97 -6.36
N THR A 72 -7.31 1.96 -6.37
CA THR A 72 -7.90 2.52 -5.15
C THR A 72 -8.63 1.46 -4.34
N THR A 73 -9.39 0.56 -4.98
CA THR A 73 -10.13 -0.50 -4.31
C THR A 73 -9.17 -1.45 -3.57
N TYR A 74 -8.13 -1.94 -4.25
CA TYR A 74 -7.13 -2.82 -3.62
C TYR A 74 -6.42 -2.15 -2.45
N VAL A 75 -6.09 -0.86 -2.57
CA VAL A 75 -5.43 -0.11 -1.50
C VAL A 75 -6.34 0.03 -0.29
N ILE A 76 -7.61 0.40 -0.47
CA ILE A 76 -8.56 0.58 0.63
C ILE A 76 -8.81 -0.77 1.34
N VAL A 77 -9.14 -1.81 0.56
CA VAL A 77 -9.42 -3.14 1.11
C VAL A 77 -8.20 -3.72 1.80
N GLY A 78 -7.02 -3.65 1.16
CA GLY A 78 -5.78 -4.15 1.75
C GLY A 78 -5.39 -3.40 3.02
N THR A 79 -5.59 -2.07 3.06
CA THR A 79 -5.33 -1.25 4.26
C THR A 79 -6.23 -1.68 5.41
N GLY A 80 -7.51 -1.89 5.14
CA GLY A 80 -8.50 -2.38 6.11
C GLY A 80 -8.17 -3.79 6.61
N LEU A 81 -7.90 -4.73 5.70
CA LEU A 81 -7.53 -6.11 6.04
C LEU A 81 -6.24 -6.16 6.87
N THR A 82 -5.22 -5.40 6.48
CA THR A 82 -3.97 -5.25 7.26
C THR A 82 -4.28 -4.84 8.68
N ALA A 83 -5.07 -3.78 8.86
CA ALA A 83 -5.37 -3.27 10.18
C ALA A 83 -6.18 -4.27 11.00
N ALA A 84 -7.23 -4.87 10.42
CA ALA A 84 -8.07 -5.85 11.08
C ALA A 84 -7.26 -7.07 11.55
N LEU A 85 -6.39 -7.61 10.70
CA LEU A 85 -5.57 -8.78 11.02
C LEU A 85 -4.56 -8.48 12.12
N HIS A 86 -3.86 -7.35 12.06
CA HIS A 86 -2.89 -6.98 13.11
C HIS A 86 -3.57 -6.56 14.43
N LEU A 87 -4.77 -5.96 14.39
CA LEU A 87 -5.56 -5.72 15.61
C LEU A 87 -6.09 -7.03 16.21
N GLY A 88 -6.48 -7.99 15.38
CA GLY A 88 -6.82 -9.36 15.82
C GLY A 88 -5.62 -10.03 16.50
N ALA A 89 -4.43 -9.91 15.92
CA ALA A 89 -3.20 -10.39 16.53
C ALA A 89 -2.87 -9.70 17.86
N PHE A 90 -3.16 -8.40 17.99
CA PHE A 90 -3.02 -7.68 19.27
C PHE A 90 -3.97 -8.23 20.35
N ALA A 91 -5.19 -8.60 19.97
CA ALA A 91 -6.21 -9.15 20.87
C ALA A 91 -5.91 -10.60 21.29
N TRP A 92 -5.40 -11.43 20.39
CA TRP A 92 -5.10 -12.85 20.64
C TRP A 92 -3.65 -13.15 21.02
N GLY A 93 -2.77 -12.16 20.96
CA GLY A 93 -1.35 -12.34 21.27
C GLY A 93 -1.08 -12.40 22.76
N GLU A 94 -0.15 -13.26 23.18
CA GLU A 94 0.32 -13.34 24.57
C GLU A 94 1.59 -12.51 24.80
N SER A 95 2.48 -12.46 23.80
CA SER A 95 3.74 -11.70 23.85
C SER A 95 3.48 -10.19 23.88
N PRO A 96 3.86 -9.47 24.97
CA PRO A 96 3.65 -8.03 25.07
C PRO A 96 4.35 -7.23 23.96
N VAL A 97 5.52 -7.71 23.52
CA VAL A 97 6.29 -7.09 22.43
C VAL A 97 5.56 -7.28 21.10
N SER A 98 5.14 -8.51 20.79
CA SER A 98 4.39 -8.81 19.56
C SER A 98 3.11 -7.97 19.47
N ARG A 99 2.34 -7.88 20.56
CA ARG A 99 1.11 -7.08 20.64
C ARG A 99 1.37 -5.60 20.34
N ARG A 100 2.39 -5.00 20.97
CA ARG A 100 2.76 -3.59 20.72
C ARG A 100 3.16 -3.35 19.27
N LEU A 101 3.92 -4.26 18.68
CA LEU A 101 4.32 -4.16 17.28
C LEU A 101 3.13 -4.37 16.33
N ALA A 102 2.20 -5.26 16.66
CA ALA A 102 0.99 -5.49 15.88
C ALA A 102 0.07 -4.25 15.86
N ILE A 103 -0.16 -3.59 17.01
CA ILE A 103 -0.94 -2.35 17.03
C ILE A 103 -0.23 -1.22 16.28
N MET A 104 1.10 -1.10 16.40
CA MET A 104 1.86 -0.12 15.60
C MET A 104 1.74 -0.40 14.10
N SER A 105 1.78 -1.66 13.68
CA SER A 105 1.55 -2.05 12.28
C SER A 105 0.17 -1.59 11.79
N ALA A 106 -0.88 -1.86 12.57
CA ALA A 106 -2.23 -1.42 12.25
C ALA A 106 -2.36 0.11 12.16
N LEU A 107 -1.77 0.84 13.11
CA LEU A 107 -1.78 2.31 13.12
C LEU A 107 -1.04 2.90 11.92
N CYS A 108 0.14 2.37 11.58
CA CYS A 108 0.89 2.79 10.38
C CYS A 108 0.08 2.58 9.10
N SER A 109 -0.64 1.45 8.99
CA SER A 109 -1.53 1.17 7.85
C SER A 109 -2.68 2.18 7.77
N ILE A 110 -3.41 2.37 8.88
CA ILE A 110 -4.57 3.28 8.94
C ILE A 110 -4.17 4.73 8.70
N ALA A 111 -2.98 5.17 9.13
CA ALA A 111 -2.48 6.54 8.95
C ALA A 111 -2.39 6.96 7.47
N SER A 112 -2.33 6.01 6.54
CA SER A 112 -2.38 6.28 5.10
C SER A 112 -3.72 6.89 4.65
N LEU A 113 -4.82 6.61 5.35
CA LEU A 113 -6.16 7.11 5.03
C LEU A 113 -6.30 8.63 5.26
N PRO A 114 -6.05 9.18 6.47
CA PRO A 114 -6.13 10.62 6.69
C PRO A 114 -5.12 11.39 5.84
N TYR A 115 -3.90 10.85 5.64
CA TYR A 115 -2.94 11.45 4.72
C TYR A 115 -3.47 11.52 3.28
N THR A 116 -4.09 10.43 2.80
CA THR A 116 -4.70 10.40 1.46
C THR A 116 -5.82 11.44 1.36
N ALA A 117 -6.72 11.49 2.35
CA ALA A 117 -7.87 12.40 2.35
C ALA A 117 -7.46 13.87 2.38
N MET A 118 -6.46 14.24 3.19
CA MET A 118 -6.07 15.63 3.38
C MET A 118 -5.04 16.12 2.36
N VAL A 119 -4.08 15.27 1.96
CA VAL A 119 -2.90 15.69 1.19
C VAL A 119 -2.97 15.27 -0.28
N ILE A 120 -3.42 14.04 -0.57
CA ILE A 120 -3.45 13.52 -1.94
C ILE A 120 -4.75 13.90 -2.67
N MET A 121 -5.89 13.82 -1.97
CA MET A 121 -7.22 14.00 -2.56
C MET A 121 -7.39 15.29 -3.38
N PRO A 122 -6.85 16.47 -2.99
CA PRO A 122 -6.93 17.66 -3.82
C PRO A 122 -6.28 17.48 -5.20
N THR A 123 -5.16 16.76 -5.25
CA THR A 123 -4.46 16.45 -6.51
C THR A 123 -5.27 15.44 -7.34
N ASN A 124 -5.85 14.41 -6.70
CA ASN A 124 -6.74 13.46 -7.37
C ASN A 124 -7.93 14.17 -8.03
N LYS A 125 -8.64 15.02 -7.27
CA LYS A 125 -9.79 15.78 -7.80
C LYS A 125 -9.41 16.62 -9.00
N ALA A 126 -8.27 17.32 -8.94
CA ALA A 126 -7.80 18.13 -10.04
C ALA A 126 -7.47 17.31 -11.31
N LEU A 127 -6.88 16.12 -11.15
CA LEU A 127 -6.61 15.22 -12.28
C LEU A 127 -7.88 14.60 -12.85
N ILE A 128 -8.85 14.22 -12.00
CA ILE A 128 -10.17 13.73 -12.42
C ILE A 128 -10.89 14.79 -13.25
N THR A 129 -10.93 16.03 -12.78
CA THR A 129 -11.52 17.14 -13.55
C THR A 129 -10.84 17.36 -14.91
N LEU A 130 -9.54 17.06 -15.05
CA LEU A 130 -8.88 17.09 -16.35
C LEU A 130 -9.25 15.87 -17.23
N ASP A 131 -9.52 14.71 -16.62
CA ASP A 131 -10.05 13.54 -17.35
C ASP A 131 -11.50 13.73 -17.82
N ASP A 132 -12.29 14.54 -17.13
CA ASP A 132 -13.68 14.79 -17.52
C ASP A 132 -13.81 15.74 -18.73
N LYS A 133 -12.76 16.51 -19.04
CA LYS A 133 -12.75 17.44 -20.19
C LYS A 133 -12.64 16.70 -21.53
N VAL A 134 -13.43 17.07 -22.53
CA VAL A 134 -13.34 16.52 -23.90
C VAL A 134 -11.97 16.79 -24.53
N ALA A 135 -11.47 18.03 -24.40
CA ALA A 135 -10.16 18.44 -24.89
C ALA A 135 -9.43 19.28 -23.85
N LEU A 136 -8.09 19.19 -23.82
CA LEU A 136 -7.25 19.98 -22.93
C LEU A 136 -6.71 21.21 -23.65
N SER A 137 -6.94 22.38 -23.05
CA SER A 137 -6.27 23.62 -23.42
C SER A 137 -4.76 23.52 -23.19
N GLU A 138 -3.97 24.42 -23.78
CA GLU A 138 -2.52 24.44 -23.57
C GLU A 138 -2.13 24.61 -22.09
N LEU A 139 -2.89 25.43 -21.34
CA LEU A 139 -2.71 25.58 -19.90
C LEU A 139 -2.99 24.27 -19.15
N ASP A 140 -4.06 23.56 -19.52
CA ASP A 140 -4.43 22.28 -18.90
C ASP A 140 -3.36 21.20 -19.15
N ARG A 141 -2.76 21.17 -20.34
CA ARG A 141 -1.69 20.23 -20.68
C ARG A 141 -0.45 20.42 -19.80
N ARG A 142 -0.03 21.67 -19.59
CA ARG A 142 1.11 21.98 -18.70
C ARG A 142 0.76 21.65 -17.25
N LYS A 143 -0.48 21.91 -16.85
CA LYS A 143 -0.98 21.61 -15.50
C LYS A 143 -1.05 20.11 -15.23
N SER A 144 -1.47 19.29 -16.19
CA SER A 144 -1.60 17.85 -15.98
C SER A 144 -0.27 17.18 -15.66
N GLY A 145 0.81 17.52 -16.38
CA GLY A 145 2.16 17.01 -16.09
C GLY A 145 2.61 17.31 -14.66
N LYS A 146 2.45 18.57 -14.22
CA LYS A 146 2.77 19.00 -12.85
C LYS A 146 1.92 18.28 -11.80
N LEU A 147 0.65 18.03 -12.08
CA LEU A 147 -0.24 17.32 -11.17
C LEU A 147 0.11 15.83 -11.06
N ILE A 148 0.45 15.16 -12.16
CA ILE A 148 0.91 13.77 -12.15
C ILE A 148 2.21 13.64 -11.36
N GLU A 149 3.17 14.54 -11.56
CA GLU A 149 4.43 14.55 -10.80
C GLU A 149 4.19 14.80 -9.31
N LYS A 150 3.34 15.79 -8.98
CA LYS A 150 2.94 16.04 -7.59
C LYS A 150 2.27 14.82 -6.97
N TRP A 151 1.37 14.16 -7.71
CA TRP A 151 0.70 12.96 -7.25
C TRP A 151 1.70 11.84 -6.94
N ASP A 152 2.65 11.58 -7.84
CA ASP A 152 3.68 10.54 -7.64
C ASP A 152 4.52 10.83 -6.38
N ARG A 153 4.99 12.07 -6.21
CA ARG A 153 5.76 12.45 -5.03
C ARG A 153 4.96 12.25 -3.74
N LEU A 154 3.70 12.67 -3.71
CA LEU A 154 2.85 12.51 -2.53
C LEU A 154 2.50 11.04 -2.27
N HIS A 155 2.32 10.24 -3.33
CA HIS A 155 2.05 8.80 -3.24
C HIS A 155 3.23 8.05 -2.64
N ARG A 156 4.48 8.38 -3.03
CA ARG A 156 5.69 7.77 -2.47
C ARG A 156 5.81 7.93 -0.96
N VAL A 157 5.28 9.01 -0.38
CA VAL A 157 5.23 9.17 1.09
C VAL A 157 4.37 8.08 1.74
N ARG A 158 3.31 7.59 1.08
CA ARG A 158 2.51 6.45 1.59
C ARG A 158 3.34 5.17 1.71
N TYR A 159 4.44 5.05 0.97
CA TYR A 159 5.31 3.87 1.05
C TYR A 159 6.01 3.81 2.41
N LEU A 160 6.25 4.95 3.05
CA LEU A 160 6.77 4.99 4.41
C LEU A 160 5.76 4.43 5.41
N MET A 161 4.47 4.70 5.19
CA MET A 161 3.38 4.17 6.04
C MET A 161 3.21 2.66 5.83
N TYR A 162 3.17 2.20 4.59
CA TYR A 162 3.10 0.76 4.29
C TYR A 162 4.38 0.02 4.69
N GLY A 163 5.54 0.64 4.53
CA GLY A 163 6.83 0.12 4.98
C GLY A 163 6.90 0.00 6.50
N GLY A 164 6.45 1.02 7.23
CA GLY A 164 6.32 0.97 8.68
C GLY A 164 5.36 -0.13 9.14
N ALA A 165 4.19 -0.23 8.50
CA ALA A 165 3.24 -1.31 8.77
C ALA A 165 3.87 -2.69 8.55
N TRP A 166 4.52 -2.88 7.40
CA TRP A 166 5.18 -4.14 7.06
C TRP A 166 6.32 -4.50 8.03
N LEU A 167 7.20 -3.55 8.37
CA LEU A 167 8.30 -3.78 9.31
C LEU A 167 7.79 -4.13 10.71
N CYS A 168 6.81 -3.38 11.22
CA CYS A 168 6.19 -3.68 12.49
C CYS A 168 5.46 -5.02 12.48
N GLY A 169 4.76 -5.36 11.40
CA GLY A 169 4.09 -6.65 11.22
C GLY A 169 5.08 -7.82 11.20
N LEU A 170 6.21 -7.66 10.52
CA LEU A 170 7.27 -8.66 10.46
C LEU A 170 7.89 -8.87 11.84
N ALA A 171 8.26 -7.79 12.51
CA ALA A 171 8.80 -7.85 13.86
C ALA A 171 7.80 -8.44 14.87
N ALA A 172 6.50 -8.13 14.72
CA ALA A 172 5.44 -8.72 15.54
C ALA A 172 5.33 -10.24 15.32
N PHE A 173 5.38 -10.68 14.05
CA PHE A 173 5.35 -12.09 13.68
C PHE A 173 6.55 -12.85 14.26
N THR A 174 7.76 -12.32 14.13
CA THR A 174 8.96 -12.95 14.71
C THR A 174 8.91 -12.99 16.24
N ALA A 175 8.40 -11.94 16.88
CA ALA A 175 8.28 -11.86 18.35
C ALA A 175 7.09 -12.65 18.93
N ALA A 176 6.25 -13.25 18.08
CA ALA A 176 5.13 -14.10 18.50
C ALA A 176 5.58 -15.54 18.79
N PHE A 177 6.73 -15.96 18.25
CA PHE A 177 7.31 -17.26 18.56
C PHE A 177 8.12 -17.17 19.86
N PRO A 178 7.92 -18.09 20.83
CA PRO A 178 8.81 -18.19 21.97
C PRO A 178 10.22 -18.53 21.47
N VAL A 179 11.23 -17.82 21.98
CA VAL A 179 12.61 -18.26 21.83
C VAL A 179 12.72 -19.51 22.69
N GLU A 180 12.93 -20.68 22.08
CA GLU A 180 13.26 -21.89 22.82
C GLU A 180 14.49 -21.60 23.68
N ALA A 181 14.33 -21.69 25.00
CA ALA A 181 15.40 -21.56 26.00
C ALA A 181 16.03 -22.93 26.27
#